data_AF-A0A8J7G8I6-F1
#
_entry.id   AF-A0A8J7G8I6-F1
#
_cell.length_a   1.000
_cell.length_b   1.000
_cell.length_c   1.000
_cell.angle_alpha   90.00
_cell.angle_beta   90.00
_cell.angle_gamma   90.00
#
_symmetry.space_group_name_H-M   'P 1'
#
loop_
_entity.id
_entity.type
_entity.pdbx_description
1 polymer ?
#
loop_
_entity_poly.entity_id
_entity_poly.type
_entity_poly.pdbx_seq_one_letter_code
_entity_poly.pdbx_strand_id
1 'polypeptide(L)'
;MITQNSTLPNPFEWGLSPQTATLLSREPEILADLVQERLLPPLPPGYVPTVVEVLFDDVPYIRSENGILTYVRNCDSNYEPLFIEYRFDDEIALFQINSEYVINRIEGMAIALAAQGFLH
;
A
#
# COMPACT_ATOMS: atom_id res chain seq x y z
N MET A 1 -26.43 3.72 24.10
CA MET A 1 -25.74 2.59 23.45
C MET A 1 -26.13 2.61 21.99
N ILE A 2 -25.27 3.14 21.12
CA ILE A 2 -25.52 3.13 19.67
C ILE A 2 -24.90 1.85 19.16
N THR A 3 -25.72 0.87 18.80
CA THR A 3 -25.29 -0.29 18.01
C THR A 3 -24.89 0.23 16.63
N GLN A 4 -23.59 0.40 16.39
CA GLN A 4 -23.08 0.52 15.03
C GLN A 4 -23.22 -0.87 14.40
N ASN A 5 -24.24 -1.05 13.57
CA ASN A 5 -24.19 -2.06 12.52
C ASN A 5 -23.07 -1.64 11.55
N SER A 6 -21.83 -1.99 11.87
CA SER A 6 -20.72 -1.85 10.94
C SER A 6 -20.86 -2.97 9.92
N THR A 7 -21.72 -2.77 8.93
CA THR A 7 -21.67 -3.57 7.71
C THR A 7 -20.25 -3.44 7.18
N LEU A 8 -19.52 -4.55 7.06
CA LEU A 8 -18.21 -4.54 6.45
C LEU A 8 -18.32 -3.85 5.07
N PRO A 9 -17.37 -2.96 4.75
CA PRO A 9 -17.39 -2.23 3.49
C PRO A 9 -17.45 -3.20 2.31
N ASN A 10 -18.23 -2.87 1.29
CA ASN A 10 -18.41 -3.74 0.14
C ASN A 10 -17.34 -3.43 -0.92
N PRO A 11 -16.32 -4.29 -1.13
CA PRO A 11 -15.23 -4.00 -2.07
C PRO A 11 -15.69 -3.95 -3.53
N PHE A 12 -16.88 -4.47 -3.85
CA PHE A 12 -17.47 -4.36 -5.18
C PHE A 12 -17.92 -2.93 -5.54
N GLU A 13 -18.04 -2.04 -4.56
CA GLU A 13 -18.38 -0.63 -4.77
C GLU A 13 -17.15 0.25 -5.03
N TRP A 14 -15.94 -0.32 -4.96
CA TRP A 14 -14.68 0.42 -4.99
C TRP A 14 -14.14 0.67 -6.41
N GLY A 15 -14.91 0.32 -7.44
CA GLY A 15 -14.49 0.43 -8.84
C GLY A 15 -13.41 -0.57 -9.25
N LEU A 16 -13.19 -1.61 -8.44
CA LEU A 16 -12.21 -2.68 -8.67
C LEU A 16 -12.77 -3.72 -9.65
N SER A 17 -11.88 -4.50 -10.26
CA SER A 17 -12.28 -5.67 -11.02
C SER A 17 -13.05 -6.66 -10.12
N PRO A 18 -14.00 -7.45 -10.68
CA PRO A 18 -14.73 -8.45 -9.90
C PRO A 18 -13.83 -9.48 -9.22
N GLN A 19 -12.68 -9.77 -9.83
CA GLN A 19 -11.68 -10.71 -9.32
C GLN A 19 -11.04 -10.17 -8.04
N THR A 20 -10.53 -8.93 -8.09
CA THR A 20 -9.95 -8.23 -6.95
C THR A 20 -10.96 -8.03 -5.82
N ALA A 21 -12.19 -7.59 -6.14
CA ALA A 21 -13.24 -7.43 -5.15
C ALA A 21 -13.61 -8.76 -4.47
N THR A 22 -13.64 -9.86 -5.23
CA THR A 22 -13.87 -11.20 -4.67
C THR A 22 -12.74 -11.63 -3.74
N LEU A 23 -11.48 -11.41 -4.12
CA LEU A 23 -10.33 -11.75 -3.28
C LEU A 23 -10.37 -10.96 -1.96
N LEU A 24 -10.58 -9.65 -2.04
CA LEU A 24 -10.64 -8.80 -0.86
C LEU A 24 -11.83 -9.12 0.05
N SER A 25 -12.96 -9.56 -0.52
CA SER A 25 -14.11 -10.02 0.28
C SER A 25 -13.84 -11.27 1.13
N ARG A 26 -12.78 -12.03 0.83
CA ARG A 26 -12.36 -13.21 1.60
C ARG A 26 -11.42 -12.85 2.74
N GLU A 27 -10.84 -11.64 2.73
CA GLU A 27 -9.87 -11.16 3.70
C GLU A 27 -10.46 -9.95 4.47
N PRO A 28 -11.37 -10.18 5.43
CA PRO A 28 -12.08 -9.10 6.11
C PRO A 28 -11.18 -8.21 6.96
N GLU A 29 -10.04 -8.71 7.44
CA GLU A 29 -9.07 -7.95 8.23
C GLU A 29 -8.33 -6.94 7.34
N ILE A 30 -7.74 -7.41 6.23
CA ILE A 30 -7.13 -6.56 5.20
C ILE A 30 -8.14 -5.51 4.71
N LEU A 31 -9.37 -5.94 4.40
CA LEU A 31 -10.42 -5.06 3.94
C LEU A 31 -10.71 -3.93 4.95
N ALA A 32 -10.70 -4.22 6.25
CA ALA A 32 -10.94 -3.21 7.28
C ALA A 32 -9.83 -2.14 7.32
N ASP A 33 -8.57 -2.55 7.19
CA ASP A 33 -7.41 -1.65 7.19
C ASP A 33 -7.43 -0.72 5.96
N LEU A 34 -7.73 -1.27 4.77
CA LEU A 34 -7.74 -0.50 3.53
C LEU A 34 -8.81 0.60 3.47
N VAL A 35 -9.87 0.50 4.28
CA VAL A 35 -10.98 1.46 4.24
C VAL A 35 -10.54 2.85 4.64
N GLN A 36 -9.77 2.95 5.72
CA GLN A 36 -9.29 4.25 6.19
C GLN A 36 -8.20 4.77 5.26
N GLU A 37 -7.29 3.91 4.83
CA GLU A 37 -6.17 4.25 3.96
C GLU A 37 -6.61 4.75 2.58
N ARG A 38 -7.71 4.21 2.02
CA ARG A 38 -8.30 4.69 0.76
C ARG A 38 -8.86 6.12 0.83
N LEU A 39 -9.14 6.62 2.03
CA LEU A 39 -9.65 7.99 2.23
C LEU A 39 -8.51 9.00 2.39
N LEU A 40 -7.27 8.54 2.59
CA LEU A 40 -6.12 9.42 2.73
C LEU A 40 -5.71 10.01 1.39
N PRO A 41 -5.23 11.27 1.38
CA PRO A 41 -4.74 11.88 0.15
C PRO A 41 -3.47 11.17 -0.35
N PRO A 42 -3.11 11.37 -1.63
CA PRO A 42 -1.79 11.02 -2.12
C PRO A 42 -0.69 11.64 -1.27
N LEU A 43 0.44 10.96 -1.16
CA LEU A 43 1.61 11.48 -0.47
C LEU A 43 2.14 12.73 -1.21
N PRO A 44 2.58 13.76 -0.48
CA PRO A 44 2.97 15.01 -1.10
C PRO A 44 4.25 14.86 -1.94
N PRO A 45 4.45 15.70 -2.96
CA PRO A 45 5.69 15.72 -3.72
C PRO A 45 6.91 15.94 -2.82
N GLY A 46 7.99 15.19 -3.08
CA GLY A 46 9.22 15.27 -2.29
C GLY A 46 9.13 14.70 -0.87
N TYR A 47 8.02 14.02 -0.53
CA TYR A 47 7.95 13.22 0.69
C TYR A 47 9.05 12.15 0.69
N VAL A 48 9.76 12.04 1.81
CA VAL A 48 10.80 11.04 2.02
C VAL A 48 10.42 10.26 3.28
N PRO A 49 10.03 8.99 3.17
CA PRO A 49 9.67 8.19 4.34
C PRO A 49 10.90 7.90 5.20
N THR A 50 10.70 7.86 6.52
CA THR A 50 11.74 7.45 7.47
C THR A 50 11.79 5.92 7.55
N VAL A 51 10.64 5.26 7.56
CA VAL A 51 10.49 3.81 7.55
C VAL A 51 9.80 3.39 6.27
N VAL A 52 10.39 2.38 5.60
CA VAL A 52 9.77 1.73 4.45
C VAL A 52 9.67 0.24 4.73
N GLU A 53 8.47 -0.32 4.62
CA GLU A 53 8.23 -1.76 4.65
C GLU A 53 7.59 -2.24 3.36
N VAL A 54 8.01 -3.42 2.91
CA VAL A 54 7.35 -4.14 1.83
C VAL A 54 6.89 -5.48 2.37
N LEU A 55 5.60 -5.72 2.27
CA LEU A 55 4.95 -6.94 2.71
C LEU A 55 4.37 -7.68 1.50
N PHE A 56 4.46 -9.00 1.56
CA PHE A 56 3.82 -9.92 0.62
C PHE A 56 2.89 -10.82 1.42
N ASP A 57 1.60 -10.85 1.07
CA ASP A 57 0.57 -11.61 1.80
C ASP A 57 0.63 -11.37 3.33
N ASP A 58 0.64 -10.09 3.75
CA ASP A 58 0.78 -9.62 5.15
C ASP A 58 2.08 -10.01 5.88
N VAL A 59 3.06 -10.55 5.15
CA VAL A 59 4.34 -10.97 5.70
C VAL A 59 5.43 -9.96 5.33
N PRO A 60 6.21 -9.42 6.29
CA PRO A 60 7.28 -8.48 5.97
C PRO A 60 8.45 -9.18 5.27
N TYR A 61 8.84 -8.64 4.11
CA TYR A 61 9.99 -9.08 3.32
C TYR A 61 11.13 -8.08 3.33
N ILE A 62 10.82 -6.79 3.37
CA ILE A 62 11.81 -5.72 3.36
C ILE A 62 11.44 -4.72 4.44
N ARG A 63 12.42 -4.27 5.22
CA ARG A 63 12.31 -3.09 6.06
C ARG A 63 13.56 -2.23 5.92
N SER A 64 13.36 -0.94 5.73
CA SER A 64 14.39 0.08 5.67
C SER A 64 14.06 1.18 6.66
N GLU A 65 15.07 1.68 7.37
CA GLU A 65 14.96 2.80 8.30
C GLU A 65 16.03 3.84 7.96
N ASN A 66 15.62 5.08 7.75
CA ASN A 66 16.48 6.18 7.29
C ASN A 66 17.27 5.84 6.01
N GLY A 67 16.64 5.10 5.09
CA GLY A 67 17.26 4.64 3.85
C GLY A 67 18.24 3.48 4.01
N ILE A 68 18.39 2.94 5.22
CA ILE A 68 19.26 1.79 5.51
C ILE A 68 18.39 0.55 5.62
N LEU A 69 18.69 -0.48 4.82
CA LEU A 69 18.03 -1.78 4.90
C LEU A 69 18.32 -2.42 6.27
N THR A 70 17.30 -2.57 7.11
CA THR A 70 17.42 -3.15 8.46
C THR A 70 16.96 -4.60 8.50
N TYR A 71 16.10 -5.02 7.58
CA TYR A 71 15.64 -6.40 7.46
C TYR A 71 15.34 -6.76 6.00
N VAL A 72 15.73 -7.97 5.63
CA VAL A 72 15.40 -8.57 4.34
C VAL A 72 15.17 -10.07 4.51
N ARG A 73 14.11 -10.57 3.92
CA ARG A 73 13.77 -11.99 3.84
C ARG A 73 14.07 -12.51 2.44
N ASN A 74 14.65 -13.69 2.35
CA ASN A 74 14.77 -14.39 1.08
C ASN A 74 13.39 -14.72 0.52
N CYS A 75 13.17 -14.38 -0.74
CA CYS A 75 11.97 -14.70 -1.50
C CYS A 75 12.32 -15.74 -2.57
N ASP A 76 11.48 -16.77 -2.72
CA ASP A 76 11.59 -17.67 -3.87
C ASP A 76 11.31 -16.87 -5.15
N SER A 77 12.10 -17.08 -6.20
CA SER A 77 11.93 -16.38 -7.48
C SER A 77 10.64 -16.74 -8.21
N ASN A 78 10.01 -17.86 -7.86
CA ASN A 78 8.74 -18.31 -8.44
C ASN A 78 7.54 -18.03 -7.53
N TYR A 79 7.76 -17.37 -6.39
CA TYR A 79 6.66 -16.98 -5.52
C TYR A 79 5.95 -15.76 -6.11
N GLU A 80 4.66 -15.92 -6.33
CA GLU A 80 3.76 -14.87 -6.81
C GLU A 80 2.82 -14.49 -5.66
N PRO A 81 3.09 -13.40 -4.94
CA PRO A 81 2.23 -12.99 -3.84
C PRO A 81 0.88 -12.50 -4.36
N LEU A 82 -0.18 -12.81 -3.63
CA LEU A 82 -1.53 -12.36 -3.96
C LEU A 82 -1.70 -10.87 -3.64
N PHE A 83 -1.11 -10.46 -2.51
CA PHE A 83 -1.12 -9.10 -1.99
C PHE A 83 0.30 -8.55 -1.93
N ILE A 84 0.47 -7.35 -2.47
CA ILE A 84 1.72 -6.58 -2.34
C ILE A 84 1.37 -5.27 -1.64
N GLU A 85 2.05 -5.00 -0.53
CA GLU A 85 1.82 -3.83 0.29
C GLU A 85 3.14 -3.09 0.52
N TYR A 86 3.11 -1.77 0.34
CA TYR A 86 4.19 -0.87 0.74
C TYR A 86 3.67 0.03 1.85
N ARG A 87 4.34 0.01 3.00
CA ARG A 87 4.07 0.93 4.10
C ARG A 87 5.18 1.96 4.21
N PHE A 88 4.79 3.23 4.30
CA PHE A 88 5.68 4.36 4.54
C PHE A 88 5.29 4.99 5.87
N ASP A 89 6.21 5.05 6.82
CA ASP A 89 5.97 5.58 8.18
C ASP A 89 4.69 5.03 8.83
N ASP A 90 4.54 3.69 8.78
CA ASP A 90 3.39 2.93 9.30
C ASP A 90 2.03 3.14 8.58
N GLU A 91 1.98 3.93 7.50
CA GLU A 91 0.79 4.10 6.64
C GLU A 91 0.88 3.29 5.35
N ILE A 92 -0.26 2.82 4.83
CA ILE A 92 -0.30 2.10 3.54
C ILE A 92 -0.14 3.10 2.40
N ALA A 93 1.03 3.13 1.79
CA ALA A 93 1.34 3.98 0.64
C ALA A 93 0.88 3.35 -0.68
N LEU A 94 0.96 2.03 -0.79
CA LEU A 94 0.52 1.27 -1.95
C LEU A 94 0.01 -0.09 -1.50
N PHE A 95 -1.14 -0.51 -2.05
CA PHE A 95 -1.68 -1.84 -1.88
C PHE A 95 -2.16 -2.36 -3.23
N GLN A 96 -1.64 -3.52 -3.63
CA GLN A 96 -1.91 -4.14 -4.92
C GLN A 96 -2.39 -5.58 -4.72
N ILE A 97 -3.40 -5.97 -5.50
CA ILE A 97 -3.85 -7.35 -5.61
C ILE A 97 -3.61 -7.80 -7.03
N ASN A 98 -2.80 -8.84 -7.23
CA ASN A 98 -2.30 -9.23 -8.56
C ASN A 98 -1.68 -8.03 -9.31
N SER A 99 -2.31 -7.56 -10.39
CA SER A 99 -1.85 -6.42 -11.18
C SER A 99 -2.68 -5.14 -10.96
N GLU A 100 -3.65 -5.14 -10.04
CA GLU A 100 -4.58 -4.03 -9.83
C GLU A 100 -4.26 -3.30 -8.53
N TYR A 101 -4.07 -1.98 -8.62
CA TYR A 101 -3.88 -1.13 -7.45
C TYR A 101 -5.22 -0.88 -6.74
N VAL A 102 -5.30 -1.27 -5.47
CA VAL A 102 -6.41 -0.93 -4.58
C VAL A 102 -6.12 0.39 -3.86
N ILE A 103 -4.85 0.64 -3.51
CA ILE A 103 -4.38 1.92 -2.99
C ILE A 103 -3.12 2.28 -3.76
N ASN A 104 -3.06 3.53 -4.24
CA ASN A 104 -1.85 4.09 -4.83
C ASN A 104 -1.70 5.56 -4.42
N ARG A 105 -1.05 5.80 -3.29
CA ARG A 105 -0.78 7.15 -2.78
C ARG A 105 0.57 7.68 -3.26
N ILE A 106 1.39 6.86 -3.91
CA ILE A 106 2.74 7.21 -4.35
C ILE A 106 2.79 7.88 -5.74
N GLU A 107 1.69 7.89 -6.51
CA GLU A 107 1.61 8.56 -7.82
C GLU A 107 2.03 10.04 -7.76
N GLY A 108 1.70 10.73 -6.66
CA GLY A 108 2.05 12.13 -6.43
C GLY A 108 3.51 12.37 -6.02
N MET A 109 4.25 11.33 -5.64
CA MET A 109 5.64 11.46 -5.19
C MET A 109 6.61 11.73 -6.34
N ALA A 110 6.20 11.47 -7.60
CA ALA A 110 7.00 11.67 -8.80
C ALA A 110 7.21 13.17 -9.13
N ILE A 111 7.86 13.92 -8.24
CA ILE A 111 8.55 15.18 -8.55
C ILE A 111 9.83 15.22 -7.71
N ALA A 112 10.91 14.69 -8.26
CA ALA A 112 12.27 15.05 -7.86
C ALA A 112 13.19 14.83 -9.08
N LEU A 113 14.05 15.82 -9.37
CA LEU A 113 15.07 15.85 -10.43
C LEU A 113 14.71 16.52 -11.78
N ALA A 114 14.01 17.67 -11.76
CA ALA A 114 14.14 18.64 -12.86
C ALA A 114 14.60 20.05 -12.41
N ALA A 115 14.57 20.36 -11.10
CA ALA A 115 14.83 21.72 -10.60
C ALA A 115 16.27 21.97 -10.09
N GLN A 116 17.16 20.97 -10.07
CA GLN A 116 18.55 21.15 -9.62
C GLN A 116 19.58 21.31 -10.76
N GLY A 117 19.12 21.36 -12.03
CA GLY A 117 20.00 21.49 -13.21
C GLY A 117 20.14 22.90 -13.80
N PHE A 118 19.48 23.93 -13.24
CA PHE A 118 19.43 25.28 -13.85
C PHE A 118 20.08 26.40 -13.00
N LEU A 119 20.93 26.05 -12.04
CA LEU A 119 21.74 27.03 -11.30
C LEU A 119 23.21 26.61 -11.26
N HIS A 120 23.84 26.50 -12.43
CA HIS A 120 25.30 26.61 -12.60
C HIS A 120 25.61 27.32 -13.92
#